data_AF-A0AA51FCV2-F1
#
_entry.id   AF-A0AA51FCV2-F1
#
_cell.length_a   1.000
_cell.length_b   1.000
_cell.length_c   1.000
_cell.angle_alpha   90.00
_cell.angle_beta   90.00
_cell.angle_gamma   90.00
#
_symmetry.space_group_name_H-M   'P 1'
#
loop_
_entity.id
_entity.type
_entity.pdbx_description
1 polymer ?
#
loop_
_entity_poly.entity_id
_entity_poly.type
_entity_poly.pdbx_seq_one_letter_code
_entity_poly.pdbx_strand_id
1 'polypeptide(L)' 'CSLLFGSLMKYIGRFPILVMGAGLHFGLIIWLLIWRPNPDHPTVFFVISGLWGVGDAVWQTQV' A
#
# COMPACT_ATOMS: atom_id res chain seq x y z
N CYS A 1 5.40 17.57 6.37
CA CYS A 1 5.61 16.85 7.64
C CYS A 1 4.40 16.00 7.98
N SER A 2 4.40 14.73 7.56
CA SER A 2 3.40 13.75 7.95
C SER A 2 3.65 13.32 9.40
N LEU A 3 3.02 14.03 10.35
CA LEU A 3 3.15 13.76 11.79
C LEU A 3 2.81 12.31 12.17
N LEU A 4 1.91 11.66 11.42
CA LEU A 4 1.52 10.27 11.61
C LEU A 4 2.66 9.28 11.29
N PHE A 5 3.37 9.47 10.17
CA PHE A 5 4.45 8.58 9.78
C PHE A 5 5.70 8.75 10.66
N GLY A 6 6.00 9.99 11.08
CA GLY A 6 7.16 10.28 11.95
C GLY A 6 7.05 9.67 13.35
N SER A 7 5.85 9.63 13.93
CA SER A 7 5.63 9.06 15.28
C SER A 7 5.66 7.52 15.26
N LEU A 8 5.12 6.91 14.19
CA LEU A 8 5.07 5.45 14.04
C LEU A 8 6.45 4.82 13.79
N MET A 9 7.35 5.52 13.08
CA MET A 9 8.73 5.06 12.87
C MET A 9 9.54 4.95 14.16
N LYS A 10 9.24 5.76 15.19
CA LYS A 10 10.01 5.80 16.44
C LYS A 10 9.84 4.56 17.31
N TYR A 11 8.77 3.79 17.12
CA TYR A 11 8.45 2.61 17.93
C TYR A 11 8.71 1.27 17.23
N ILE A 12 8.70 1.22 15.90
CA ILE A 12 8.64 -0.05 15.15
C ILE A 12 9.92 -0.30 14.34
N GLY A 13 10.66 0.76 13.98
CA GLY A 13 11.86 0.66 13.12
C GLY A 13 11.53 0.50 11.63
N ARG A 14 12.50 0.79 10.77
CA ARG A 14 12.36 0.84 9.29
C ARG A 14 11.87 -0.48 8.68
N PHE A 15 12.36 -1.61 9.22
CA PHE A 15 12.19 -2.94 8.64
C PHE A 15 10.72 -3.44 8.65
N PRO A 16 9.98 -3.44 9.78
CA PRO A 16 8.58 -3.88 9.79
C PRO A 16 7.63 -3.01 8.95
N ILE A 17 7.89 -1.71 8.81
CA ILE A 17 7.10 -0.83 7.92
C ILE A 17 7.29 -1.26 6.46
N LEU A 18 8.52 -1.61 6.09
CA LEU A 18 8.87 -2.09 4.76
C LEU A 18 8.26 -3.47 4.48
N VAL A 19 8.26 -4.37 5.48
CA VAL A 19 7.59 -5.69 5.41
C VAL A 19 6.08 -5.55 5.25
N MET A 20 5.44 -4.63 5.99
CA MET A 20 4.01 -4.35 5.84
C MET A 20 3.67 -3.79 4.46
N GLY A 21 4.48 -2.84 3.94
CA GLY A 21 4.32 -2.31 2.59
C GLY A 21 4.49 -3.39 1.51
N ALA A 22 5.51 -4.24 1.65
CA ALA A 22 5.73 -5.38 0.75
C ALA A 22 4.56 -6.38 0.80
N GLY A 23 4.03 -6.70 1.99
CA GLY A 23 2.87 -7.57 2.15
C GLY A 23 1.60 -6.99 1.50
N LEU A 24 1.39 -5.67 1.63
CA LEU A 24 0.28 -4.96 1.00
C LEU A 24 0.39 -5.04 -0.54
N HIS A 25 1.55 -4.75 -1.12
CA HIS A 25 1.77 -4.90 -2.57
C HIS A 25 1.57 -6.34 -3.04
N PHE A 26 2.08 -7.32 -2.30
CA PHE A 26 1.93 -8.72 -2.66
C PHE A 26 0.46 -9.16 -2.68
N GLY A 27 -0.32 -8.75 -1.67
CA GLY A 27 -1.77 -8.97 -1.62
C GLY A 27 -2.51 -8.29 -2.77
N LEU A 28 -2.15 -7.05 -3.10
CA LEU A 28 -2.72 -6.30 -4.23
C LEU A 28 -2.42 -6.96 -5.58
N ILE A 29 -1.20 -7.46 -5.78
CA ILE A 29 -0.81 -8.17 -7.00
C ILE A 29 -1.61 -9.47 -7.14
N ILE A 30 -1.72 -10.27 -6.08
CA ILE A 30 -2.55 -11.50 -6.10
C ILE A 30 -4.01 -11.16 -6.44
N TRP A 31 -4.54 -10.11 -5.82
CA TRP A 31 -5.90 -9.66 -6.09
C TRP A 31 -6.09 -9.25 -7.57
N LEU A 32 -5.15 -8.48 -8.12
CA LEU A 32 -5.17 -8.06 -9.54
C LEU A 32 -5.04 -9.22 -10.52
N LEU A 33 -4.40 -10.33 -10.14
CA LEU A 33 -4.32 -11.55 -10.98
C LEU A 33 -5.65 -12.31 -11.05
N ILE A 34 -6.45 -12.26 -10.00
CA ILE A 34 -7.74 -12.97 -9.91
C ILE A 34 -8.89 -12.08 -10.38
N TRP A 35 -8.79 -10.77 -10.11
CA TRP A 35 -9.86 -9.81 -10.36
C TRP A 35 -10.03 -9.51 -11.86
N ARG A 36 -11.28 -9.56 -12.32
CA ARG A 36 -11.68 -9.12 -13.66
C ARG A 36 -12.35 -7.75 -13.54
N PRO A 37 -11.87 -6.72 -14.25
CA PRO A 37 -12.50 -5.40 -14.21
C PRO A 37 -13.92 -5.48 -14.76
N ASN A 38 -14.90 -5.04 -13.96
CA ASN A 38 -16.29 -4.89 -14.37
C ASN A 38 -16.60 -3.39 -14.52
N PRO A 39 -17.02 -2.92 -15.72
CA PRO A 39 -17.34 -1.51 -15.96
C PRO A 39 -18.51 -0.98 -15.12
N ASP A 40 -19.39 -1.85 -14.61
CA ASP A 40 -20.53 -1.43 -13.78
C ASP A 40 -20.12 -1.06 -12.33
N HIS A 41 -18.93 -1.48 -11.89
CA HIS A 41 -18.44 -1.28 -10.53
C HIS A 41 -16.98 -0.80 -10.49
N PRO A 42 -16.71 0.47 -10.87
CA PRO A 42 -15.36 1.02 -10.91
C PRO A 42 -14.75 1.30 -9.52
N THR A 43 -15.55 1.24 -8.45
CA THR A 43 -15.11 1.49 -7.07
C THR A 43 -13.94 0.61 -6.65
N VAL A 44 -13.95 -0.66 -7.04
CA VAL A 44 -12.87 -1.61 -6.71
C VAL A 44 -11.56 -1.19 -7.35
N PHE A 45 -11.60 -0.67 -8.57
CA PHE A 45 -10.41 -0.15 -9.26
C PHE A 45 -9.80 1.05 -8.51
N PHE A 46 -10.63 2.02 -8.11
CA PHE A 46 -10.15 3.20 -7.39
C PHE A 46 -9.55 2.84 -6.03
N VAL A 47 -10.16 1.92 -5.29
CA VAL A 47 -9.63 1.44 -4.01
C VAL A 47 -8.26 0.78 -4.19
N ILE A 48 -8.11 -0.10 -5.19
CA ILE A 48 -6.83 -0.74 -5.51
C ILE A 48 -5.76 0.31 -5.86
N SER A 49 -6.10 1.29 -6.70
CA SER A 49 -5.15 2.36 -7.08
C SER A 49 -4.72 3.22 -5.88
N GLY A 50 -5.64 3.52 -4.95
CA GLY A 50 -5.33 4.26 -3.74
C GLY A 50 -4.41 3.48 -2.81
N LEU A 51 -4.70 2.19 -2.59
CA LEU A 51 -3.85 1.31 -1.77
C LEU A 51 -2.46 1.13 -2.40
N TRP A 52 -2.38 1.03 -3.72
CA TRP A 52 -1.11 0.96 -4.44
C TRP A 52 -0.26 2.21 -4.20
N GLY A 53 -0.85 3.41 -4.34
CA GLY A 53 -0.15 4.68 -4.10
C GLY A 53 0.32 4.84 -2.65
N VAL A 54 -0.41 4.32 -1.66
CA VAL A 54 0.03 4.28 -0.26
C VAL A 54 1.27 3.41 -0.10
N GLY A 55 1.31 2.23 -0.74
CA GLY A 55 2.47 1.34 -0.75
C GLY A 55 3.71 2.01 -1.38
N ASP A 56 3.54 2.66 -2.54
CA ASP A 56 4.62 3.38 -3.22
C ASP A 56 5.16 4.54 -2.38
N ALA A 57 4.28 5.28 -1.68
CA ALA A 57 4.69 6.35 -0.77
C ALA A 57 5.50 5.81 0.43
N VAL A 58 5.16 4.62 0.94
CA VAL A 58 5.97 3.94 1.96
C VAL A 58 7.34 3.58 1.38
N TRP A 59 7.40 3.02 0.17
CA TRP A 59 8.67 2.69 -0.47
C TRP A 59 9.57 3.91 -0.64
N GLN A 60 9.03 5.02 -1.17
CA GLN A 60 9.79 6.25 -1.38
C GLN A 60 10.27 6.94 -0.10
N THR A 61 9.59 6.72 1.02
CA THR A 61 9.98 7.32 2.31
C THR A 61 10.94 6.45 3.12
N GLN A 62 10.99 5.15 2.83
CA GLN A 62 11.74 4.17 3.63
C GLN A 62 12.96 3.57 2.93
N VAL A 63 13.08 3.68 1.60
CA VAL A 63 14.31 3.36 0.84
C VAL A 63 15.20 4.61 0.83
#